data_AF-A0A915K935-F1
#
_entry.id   AF-A0A915K935-F1
#
_cell.length_a   1.000
_cell.length_b   1.000
_cell.length_c   1.000
_cell.angle_alpha   90.00
_cell.angle_beta   90.00
_cell.angle_gamma   90.00
#
_symmetry.space_group_name_H-M   'P 1'
#
loop_
_entity.id
_entity.type
_entity.pdbx_description
1 polymer ?
#
loop_
_entity_poly.entity_id
_entity_poly.type
_entity_poly.pdbx_seq_one_letter_code
_entity_poly.pdbx_strand_id
1 'polypeptide(L)'
;MRIKVSHHRQHAYASTSHHQTDLCRSIKKSVAQNLRERQRQINVNLAFAALRNLVPSHPPDKKMSKHEILRAAIRYIRLLGDILGYMDKIGQ
;
A
#
# COMPACT_ATOMS: atom_id res chain seq x y z
N MET A 1 -2.30 8.32 67.72
CA MET A 1 -1.23 7.94 66.76
C MET A 1 -1.59 8.56 65.39
N ARG A 2 -0.92 9.63 64.94
CA ARG A 2 -1.19 10.29 63.64
C ARG A 2 -0.26 9.71 62.59
N ILE A 3 -0.79 8.97 61.62
CA ILE A 3 -0.01 8.53 60.46
C ILE A 3 0.20 9.74 59.55
N LYS A 4 1.42 10.29 59.54
CA LYS A 4 1.84 11.26 58.53
C LYS A 4 1.99 10.50 57.21
N VAL A 5 0.96 10.53 56.36
CA VAL A 5 1.11 10.07 54.98
C VAL A 5 2.00 11.07 54.26
N SER A 6 3.16 10.59 53.83
CA SER A 6 4.19 11.36 53.16
C SER A 6 3.66 11.98 51.86
N HIS A 7 3.54 13.31 51.81
CA HIS A 7 3.05 14.08 50.66
C HIS A 7 3.97 13.99 49.41
N HIS A 8 5.14 13.35 49.52
CA HIS A 8 6.13 13.29 48.46
C HIS A 8 5.82 12.27 47.35
N ARG A 9 4.79 11.43 47.51
CA ARG A 9 4.48 10.34 46.57
C ARG A 9 3.53 10.72 45.43
N GLN A 10 2.79 11.84 45.53
CA GLN A 10 1.71 12.15 44.58
C GLN A 10 2.21 12.65 43.22
N HIS A 11 3.35 13.35 43.16
CA HIS A 11 3.89 13.90 41.90
C HIS A 11 4.51 12.84 40.96
N ALA A 12 4.96 11.70 41.50
CA ALA A 12 5.57 10.63 40.71
C ALA A 12 4.55 9.91 39.82
N TYR A 13 3.30 9.72 40.28
CA TYR A 13 2.25 9.06 39.51
C TYR A 13 1.70 9.92 38.36
N ALA A 14 1.59 11.24 38.56
CA ALA A 14 1.11 12.16 37.52
C ALA A 14 2.10 12.27 36.34
N SER A 15 3.40 12.31 36.61
CA SER A 15 4.43 12.41 35.55
C SER A 15 4.54 11.13 34.70
N THR A 16 4.31 9.96 35.32
CA THR A 16 4.39 8.66 34.64
C THR A 16 3.16 8.43 33.74
N SER A 17 1.98 8.95 34.12
CA SER A 17 0.76 8.80 33.31
C SER A 17 0.80 9.63 32.03
N HIS A 18 1.32 10.86 32.06
CA HIS A 18 1.43 11.70 30.86
C HIS A 18 2.34 11.08 29.79
N HIS A 19 3.51 10.58 30.19
CA HIS A 19 4.44 9.93 29.26
C HIS A 19 3.84 8.66 28.63
N GLN A 20 3.06 7.89 29.40
CA GLN A 20 2.35 6.72 28.91
C GLN A 20 1.21 7.09 27.95
N THR A 21 0.52 8.20 28.17
CA THR A 21 -0.52 8.71 27.26
C THR A 21 0.05 9.22 25.93
N ASP A 22 1.22 9.86 25.95
CA ASP A 22 1.88 10.36 24.74
C ASP A 22 2.42 9.22 23.88
N LEU A 23 2.97 8.16 24.51
CA LEU A 23 3.35 6.94 23.81
C LEU A 23 2.13 6.26 23.17
N CYS A 24 1.03 6.11 23.90
CA CYS A 24 -0.21 5.55 23.37
C CYS A 24 -0.74 6.34 22.16
N ARG A 25 -0.69 7.68 22.23
CA ARG A 25 -1.07 8.56 21.13
C ARG A 25 -0.15 8.40 19.92
N SER A 26 1.15 8.29 20.14
CA SER A 26 2.15 8.06 19.09
C SER A 26 1.93 6.71 18.39
N ILE A 27 1.70 5.64 19.15
CA ILE A 27 1.39 4.31 18.61
C ILE A 27 0.11 4.36 17.78
N LYS A 28 -0.96 4.98 18.28
CA LYS A 28 -2.23 5.12 17.54
C LYS A 28 -2.03 5.86 16.21
N LYS A 29 -1.22 6.93 16.19
CA LYS A 29 -0.87 7.65 14.96
C LYS A 29 -0.11 6.76 13.97
N SER A 30 0.89 6.03 14.44
CA SER A 30 1.68 5.10 13.62
C SER A 30 0.81 3.97 13.03
N VAL A 31 -0.06 3.36 13.84
CA VAL A 31 -1.02 2.35 13.38
C VAL A 31 -1.94 2.92 12.29
N ALA A 32 -2.47 4.13 12.50
CA ALA A 32 -3.31 4.78 11.50
C ALA A 32 -2.54 5.11 10.20
N GLN A 33 -1.27 5.51 10.30
CA GLN A 33 -0.40 5.73 9.14
C GLN A 33 -0.13 4.43 8.38
N ASN A 34 0.19 3.35 9.09
CA ASN A 34 0.44 2.03 8.50
C ASN A 34 -0.81 1.47 7.81
N LEU A 35 -1.99 1.67 8.39
CA LEU A 35 -3.25 1.28 7.77
C LEU A 35 -3.50 2.04 6.46
N ARG A 36 -3.25 3.36 6.45
CA ARG A 36 -3.37 4.17 5.23
C ARG A 36 -2.39 3.73 4.15
N GLU A 37 -1.12 3.50 4.48
CA GLU A 37 -0.14 3.03 3.50
C GLU A 37 -0.48 1.64 2.98
N ARG A 38 -0.96 0.72 3.85
CA ARG A 38 -1.48 -0.58 3.42
C ARG A 38 -2.61 -0.41 2.42
N GLN A 39 -3.59 0.46 2.68
CA GLN A 39 -4.70 0.71 1.74
C GLN A 39 -4.19 1.27 0.41
N ARG A 40 -3.21 2.18 0.44
CA ARG A 40 -2.58 2.71 -0.77
C ARG A 40 -1.93 1.59 -1.60
N GLN A 41 -1.20 0.67 -0.95
CA GLN A 41 -0.58 -0.48 -1.61
C GLN A 41 -1.60 -1.49 -2.14
N ILE A 42 -2.70 -1.72 -1.42
CA ILE A 42 -3.82 -2.55 -1.90
C ILE A 42 -4.38 -1.97 -3.20
N ASN A 43 -4.63 -0.66 -3.26
CA ASN A 43 -5.14 0.00 -4.47
C ASN A 43 -4.17 -0.18 -5.66
N VAL A 44 -2.86 -0.04 -5.42
CA VAL A 44 -1.84 -0.29 -6.46
C VAL A 44 -1.86 -1.76 -6.91
N ASN A 45 -1.95 -2.72 -5.99
CA ASN A 45 -2.00 -4.13 -6.34
C ASN A 45 -3.27 -4.50 -7.13
N LEU A 46 -4.41 -3.89 -6.82
CA LEU A 46 -5.64 -4.06 -7.59
C LEU A 46 -5.48 -3.51 -9.03
N ALA A 47 -4.84 -2.36 -9.20
CA ALA A 47 -4.52 -1.83 -10.54
C ALA A 47 -3.58 -2.78 -11.33
N PHE A 48 -2.60 -3.38 -10.66
CA PHE A 48 -1.75 -4.41 -11.29
C PHE A 48 -2.54 -5.66 -11.71
N ALA A 49 -3.50 -6.10 -10.90
CA ALA A 49 -4.37 -7.23 -11.24
C ALA A 49 -5.27 -6.91 -12.45
N ALA A 50 -5.86 -5.71 -12.48
CA ALA A 50 -6.64 -5.24 -13.63
C ALA A 50 -5.79 -5.19 -14.92
N LEU A 51 -4.56 -4.66 -14.83
CA LEU A 51 -3.62 -4.65 -15.94
C LEU A 51 -3.26 -6.07 -16.40
N ARG A 52 -2.99 -7.00 -15.46
CA ARG A 52 -2.66 -8.40 -15.77
C ARG A 52 -3.78 -9.08 -16.57
N ASN A 53 -5.04 -8.77 -16.29
CA ASN A 53 -6.19 -9.35 -17.02
C ASN A 53 -6.26 -8.87 -18.48
N LEU A 54 -5.73 -7.69 -18.79
CA LEU A 54 -5.70 -7.15 -20.16
C LEU A 54 -4.48 -7.64 -20.95
N VAL A 55 -3.40 -8.01 -20.26
CA VAL A 55 -2.15 -8.44 -20.88
C VAL A 55 -2.24 -9.91 -21.31
N PRO A 56 -2.08 -10.22 -22.62
CA PRO A 56 -2.11 -11.60 -23.10
C PRO A 56 -0.95 -12.44 -22.56
N SER A 57 -1.23 -13.70 -22.22
CA SER A 57 -0.21 -14.67 -21.80
C SER A 57 -0.61 -16.10 -22.18
N HIS A 58 0.40 -16.97 -22.33
CA HIS A 58 0.20 -18.41 -22.44
C HIS A 58 0.93 -19.13 -21.29
N PRO A 59 0.25 -19.96 -20.48
CA PRO A 59 -1.22 -20.12 -20.43
C PRO A 59 -1.92 -18.83 -19.93
N PRO A 60 -3.26 -18.69 -20.09
CA PRO A 60 -3.99 -17.47 -19.70
C PRO A 60 -3.84 -17.10 -18.22
N ASP A 61 -3.69 -18.10 -17.35
CA ASP A 61 -3.56 -18.01 -15.90
C ASP A 61 -2.09 -17.94 -15.43
N LYS A 62 -1.13 -17.77 -16.34
CA LYS A 62 0.30 -17.65 -16.01
C LYS A 62 0.52 -16.61 -14.90
N LYS A 63 1.14 -17.03 -13.79
CA LYS A 63 1.61 -16.09 -12.76
C LYS A 63 2.72 -15.22 -13.34
N MET A 64 2.58 -13.90 -13.21
CA MET A 64 3.55 -12.93 -13.71
C MET A 64 3.95 -11.99 -12.58
N SER A 65 5.24 -11.67 -12.47
CA SER A 65 5.74 -10.62 -11.59
C SER A 65 5.29 -9.24 -12.07
N LYS A 66 5.33 -8.22 -11.17
CA LYS A 66 5.02 -6.82 -11.52
C LYS A 66 5.84 -6.33 -12.72
N HIS A 67 7.13 -6.65 -12.75
CA HIS A 67 8.02 -6.28 -13.85
C HIS A 67 7.64 -6.94 -15.18
N GLU A 68 7.29 -8.22 -15.15
CA GLU A 68 6.83 -8.93 -16.34
C GLU A 68 5.52 -8.36 -16.87
N ILE A 69 4.57 -8.02 -16.00
CA ILE A 69 3.30 -7.36 -16.36
C ILE A 69 3.58 -6.04 -17.09
N LEU A 70 4.44 -5.18 -16.54
CA LEU A 70 4.78 -3.90 -17.16
C LEU A 70 5.44 -4.08 -18.52
N ARG A 71 6.45 -4.96 -18.63
CA ARG A 71 7.13 -5.20 -19.92
C ARG A 71 6.19 -5.80 -20.97
N ALA A 72 5.31 -6.71 -20.56
CA ALA A 72 4.34 -7.31 -21.46
C ALA A 72 3.27 -6.31 -21.93
N ALA A 73 2.78 -5.45 -21.03
CA ALA A 73 1.84 -4.38 -21.40
C ALA A 73 2.44 -3.43 -22.44
N ILE A 74 3.69 -2.99 -22.27
CA ILE A 74 4.38 -2.12 -23.24
C ILE A 74 4.49 -2.82 -24.60
N ARG A 75 4.88 -4.10 -24.63
CA ARG A 75 4.95 -4.87 -25.89
C ARG A 75 3.58 -5.01 -26.53
N TYR A 76 2.54 -5.24 -25.74
CA TYR A 76 1.19 -5.43 -26.26
C TYR A 76 0.63 -4.14 -26.88
N ILE A 77 0.82 -2.98 -26.25
CA ILE A 77 0.44 -1.69 -26.82
C ILE A 77 1.12 -1.46 -28.17
N ARG A 78 2.43 -1.73 -28.27
CA ARG A 78 3.19 -1.59 -29.53
C ARG A 78 2.65 -2.53 -30.62
N LEU A 79 2.43 -3.80 -30.28
CA LEU A 79 1.87 -4.79 -31.21
C LEU A 79 0.52 -4.35 -31.76
N LEU A 80 -0.39 -3.87 -30.90
CA LEU A 80 -1.70 -3.38 -31.33
C LEU A 80 -1.56 -2.17 -32.27
N GLY A 81 -0.63 -1.26 -31.98
CA GLY A 81 -0.32 -0.13 -32.85
C GLY A 81 0.17 -0.56 -34.24
N ASP A 82 1.08 -1.54 -34.29
CA ASP A 82 1.61 -2.08 -35.56
C ASP A 82 0.50 -2.76 -36.39
N ILE A 83 -0.38 -3.53 -35.73
CA ILE A 83 -1.53 -4.17 -36.38
C ILE A 83 -2.45 -3.10 -36.99
N LEU A 84 -2.84 -2.08 -36.22
CA LEU A 84 -3.72 -1.02 -36.71
C LEU A 84 -3.08 -0.26 -37.88
N GLY A 85 -1.79 0.07 -37.80
CA GLY A 85 -1.07 0.72 -38.89
C GLY A 85 -0.94 -0.14 -40.16
N TYR A 86 -0.85 -1.46 -40.00
CA TYR A 86 -0.89 -2.40 -41.13
C TYR A 86 -2.28 -2.46 -41.77
N MET A 87 -3.34 -2.49 -40.95
CA MET A 87 -4.72 -2.52 -41.45
C MET A 87 -5.10 -1.25 -42.20
N ASP A 88 -4.65 -0.08 -41.74
CA ASP A 88 -4.87 1.20 -42.42
C ASP A 88 -4.22 1.22 -43.81
N LYS A 89 -3.02 0.65 -43.95
CA LYS A 89 -2.31 0.53 -45.23
C LYS A 89 -2.98 -0.43 -46.22
N ILE A 90 -3.69 -1.46 -45.74
CA ILE A 90 -4.44 -2.38 -46.61
C ILE A 90 -5.74 -1.75 -47.10
N GLY A 91 -6.32 -0.84 -46.31
CA GLY A 91 -7.58 -0.17 -46.64
C GLY A 91 -7.43 0.99 -47.64
N GLN A 92 -6.22 1.35 -48.04
CA GLN A 92 -5.89 2.37 -49.06
C GLN A 92 -5.52 1.71 -50.39
#